data_AF-A0A9P4GZG9-F1
#
_entry.id   AF-A0A9P4GZG9-F1
#
_cell.length_a   1.000
_cell.length_b   1.000
_cell.length_c   1.000
_cell.angle_alpha   90.00
_cell.angle_beta   90.00
_cell.angle_gamma   90.00
#
_symmetry.space_group_name_H-M   'P 1'
#
loop_
_entity.id
_entity.type
_entity.pdbx_description
1 polymer ?
#
loop_
_entity_poly.entity_id
_entity_poly.type
_entity_poly.pdbx_seq_one_letter_code
_entity_poly.pdbx_strand_id
1 'polypeptide(L)'
;LQAEAVYQRSVLFRLRGDVASSNRLLEDFLDHADMATHITEKKLDVVWSQIYSAGKILKGQGRFEYACEIYNKCLQTPNLRDSKKRLVLSHFVDTYVELHYLRRNSTHPPHAENLLDTASKMIKTEIERLRIRRNQFVAAERILREVSSIYETLAEPDIIDRLGHIRAYMALARISPLEEAESYWLNALSLGRKYYPLEEEVFTVAIIHLFLCITRLQLNDLDGGKAAFDYAARICLTSSPHYLIPGAGTYLFEEAQNRIESLAGWRLPRHE
;
A
#
# COMPACT_ATOMS: atom_id res chain seq x y z
N LEU A 1 -28.91 -11.71 -10.87
CA LEU A 1 -29.85 -11.86 -9.73
C LEU A 1 -29.11 -12.25 -8.46
N GLN A 2 -28.70 -13.50 -8.19
CA GLN A 2 -28.08 -13.84 -6.90
C GLN A 2 -26.72 -13.14 -6.63
N ALA A 3 -25.78 -13.17 -7.58
CA ALA A 3 -24.47 -12.50 -7.42
C ALA A 3 -24.58 -10.97 -7.25
N GLU A 4 -25.55 -10.36 -7.93
CA GLU A 4 -25.78 -8.91 -7.87
C GLU A 4 -26.46 -8.50 -6.56
N ALA A 5 -27.38 -9.33 -6.04
CA ALA A 5 -27.96 -9.13 -4.71
C ALA A 5 -26.92 -9.31 -3.60
N VAL A 6 -26.03 -10.31 -3.73
CA VAL A 6 -24.88 -10.51 -2.84
C VAL A 6 -23.96 -9.29 -2.89
N TYR A 7 -23.65 -8.79 -4.08
CA TYR A 7 -22.85 -7.58 -4.29
C TYR A 7 -23.47 -6.36 -3.60
N GLN A 8 -24.74 -6.04 -3.89
CA GLN A 8 -25.37 -4.85 -3.31
C GLN A 8 -25.44 -4.94 -1.78
N ARG A 9 -25.70 -6.15 -1.25
CA ARG A 9 -25.75 -6.38 0.19
C ARG A 9 -24.36 -6.31 0.84
N SER A 10 -23.31 -6.77 0.17
CA SER A 10 -21.93 -6.62 0.65
C SER A 10 -21.53 -5.13 0.69
N VAL A 11 -21.88 -4.35 -0.34
CA VAL A 11 -21.66 -2.91 -0.37
C VAL A 11 -22.41 -2.22 0.78
N LEU A 12 -23.67 -2.56 1.03
CA LEU A 12 -24.45 -2.00 2.14
C LEU A 12 -23.83 -2.32 3.51
N PHE A 13 -23.34 -3.54 3.72
CA PHE A 13 -22.62 -3.89 4.94
C PHE A 13 -21.36 -3.02 5.13
N ARG A 14 -20.57 -2.83 4.07
CA ARG A 14 -19.38 -1.96 4.10
C ARG A 14 -19.72 -0.49 4.38
N LEU A 15 -20.77 0.04 3.75
CA LEU A 15 -21.23 1.42 3.98
C LEU A 15 -21.70 1.65 5.43
N ARG A 16 -22.12 0.58 6.12
CA ARG A 16 -22.51 0.60 7.54
C ARG A 16 -21.35 0.30 8.49
N GLY A 17 -20.14 0.13 7.98
CA GLY A 17 -18.97 -0.26 8.77
C GLY A 17 -18.91 -1.74 9.16
N ASP A 18 -19.90 -2.56 8.77
CA ASP A 18 -19.94 -4.00 9.05
C ASP A 18 -19.14 -4.79 8.00
N VAL A 19 -17.82 -4.61 8.03
CA VAL A 19 -16.91 -5.29 7.09
C VAL A 19 -16.92 -6.81 7.31
N ALA A 20 -17.12 -7.28 8.54
CA ALA A 20 -17.11 -8.70 8.87
C ALA A 20 -18.28 -9.45 8.22
N SER A 21 -19.51 -8.91 8.30
CA SER A 21 -20.67 -9.51 7.63
C SER A 21 -20.59 -9.37 6.12
N SER A 22 -20.01 -8.28 5.60
CA SER A 22 -19.71 -8.18 4.17
C SER A 22 -18.78 -9.29 3.71
N ASN A 23 -17.73 -9.60 4.48
CA ASN A 23 -16.75 -10.61 4.09
C ASN A 23 -17.36 -12.02 4.17
N ARG A 24 -18.06 -12.36 5.26
CA ARG A 24 -18.78 -13.65 5.37
C ARG A 24 -19.74 -13.88 4.22
N LEU A 25 -20.52 -12.86 3.86
CA LEU A 25 -21.45 -12.95 2.73
C LEU A 25 -20.75 -13.24 1.39
N LEU A 26 -19.56 -12.65 1.17
CA LEU A 26 -18.78 -12.90 -0.03
C LEU A 26 -18.13 -14.29 -0.01
N GLU A 27 -17.60 -14.72 1.14
CA GLU A 27 -17.04 -16.07 1.33
C GLU A 27 -18.10 -17.15 1.10
N ASP A 28 -19.26 -17.02 1.75
CA ASP A 28 -20.39 -17.92 1.53
C ASP A 28 -20.77 -17.99 0.05
N PHE A 29 -20.81 -16.85 -0.64
CA PHE A 29 -21.10 -16.83 -2.08
C PHE A 29 -20.05 -17.56 -2.92
N LEU A 30 -18.77 -17.44 -2.57
CA LEU A 30 -17.67 -18.11 -3.27
C LEU A 30 -17.67 -19.62 -3.05
N ASP A 31 -17.86 -20.06 -1.81
CA ASP A 31 -17.91 -21.47 -1.45
C ASP A 31 -19.04 -22.21 -2.18
N HIS A 32 -20.12 -21.48 -2.54
CA HIS A 32 -21.23 -21.99 -3.33
C HIS A 32 -21.07 -21.74 -4.85
N ALA A 33 -20.12 -20.90 -5.27
CA ALA A 33 -19.89 -20.58 -6.68
C ALA A 33 -19.16 -21.70 -7.43
N ASP A 34 -18.30 -22.46 -6.74
CA ASP A 34 -17.62 -23.65 -7.29
C ASP A 34 -18.60 -24.75 -7.74
N MET A 35 -19.84 -24.72 -7.28
CA MET A 35 -20.89 -25.69 -7.63
C MET A 35 -21.74 -25.27 -8.84
N ALA A 36 -21.59 -24.05 -9.37
CA ALA A 36 -22.44 -23.50 -10.42
C ALA A 36 -21.70 -23.33 -11.74
N THR A 37 -21.81 -24.33 -12.63
CA THR A 37 -21.28 -24.37 -14.01
C THR A 37 -21.82 -23.26 -14.95
N HIS A 38 -22.61 -22.30 -14.46
CA HIS A 38 -23.28 -21.25 -15.24
C HIS A 38 -23.02 -19.82 -14.76
N ILE A 39 -21.96 -19.56 -13.99
CA ILE A 39 -21.58 -18.18 -13.67
C ILE A 39 -20.86 -17.56 -14.88
N THR A 40 -21.47 -16.53 -15.47
CA THR A 40 -20.87 -15.79 -16.59
C THR A 40 -19.62 -15.04 -16.14
N GLU A 41 -18.64 -14.89 -17.03
CA GLU A 41 -17.37 -14.18 -16.79
C GLU A 41 -17.58 -12.78 -16.17
N LYS A 42 -18.61 -12.05 -16.63
CA LYS A 42 -19.00 -10.74 -16.09
C LYS A 42 -19.43 -10.78 -14.62
N LYS A 43 -20.09 -11.84 -14.16
CA LYS A 43 -20.50 -12.00 -12.75
C LYS A 43 -19.31 -12.33 -11.86
N LEU A 44 -18.40 -13.19 -12.34
CA LEU A 44 -17.14 -13.48 -11.66
C LEU A 44 -16.33 -12.19 -11.47
N ASP A 45 -16.23 -11.35 -12.50
CA ASP A 45 -15.46 -10.10 -12.43
C ASP A 45 -15.94 -9.11 -11.35
N VAL A 46 -17.26 -9.01 -11.16
CA VAL A 46 -17.87 -8.19 -10.10
C VAL A 46 -17.51 -8.73 -8.71
N VAL A 47 -17.61 -10.05 -8.53
CA VAL A 47 -17.29 -10.74 -7.28
C VAL A 47 -15.80 -10.57 -6.94
N TRP A 48 -14.92 -10.77 -7.91
CA TRP A 48 -13.47 -10.56 -7.73
C TRP A 48 -13.12 -9.11 -7.43
N SER A 49 -13.84 -8.16 -8.00
CA SER A 49 -13.66 -6.74 -7.69
C SER A 49 -14.05 -6.41 -6.25
N GLN A 50 -15.07 -7.06 -5.70
CA GLN A 50 -15.45 -6.91 -4.28
C GLN A 50 -14.44 -7.56 -3.33
N ILE A 51 -13.97 -8.76 -3.64
CA ILE A 51 -12.99 -9.47 -2.80
C ILE A 51 -11.66 -8.72 -2.80
N TYR A 52 -11.22 -8.26 -3.98
CA TYR A 52 -10.08 -7.35 -4.08
C TYR A 52 -10.27 -6.06 -3.25
N SER A 53 -11.46 -5.46 -3.30
CA SER A 53 -11.78 -4.26 -2.48
C SER A 53 -11.80 -4.58 -0.98
N ALA A 54 -12.23 -5.78 -0.59
CA ALA A 54 -12.18 -6.27 0.78
C ALA A 54 -10.75 -6.31 1.31
N GLY A 55 -9.84 -6.91 0.52
CA GLY A 55 -8.42 -6.94 0.84
C GLY A 55 -7.84 -5.54 1.01
N LYS A 56 -8.23 -4.58 0.15
CA LYS A 56 -7.78 -3.19 0.25
C LYS A 56 -8.22 -2.53 1.55
N ILE A 57 -9.49 -2.72 1.94
CA ILE A 57 -10.04 -2.16 3.18
C ILE A 57 -9.34 -2.75 4.39
N LEU A 58 -9.19 -4.08 4.46
CA LEU A 58 -8.50 -4.75 5.56
C LEU A 58 -7.04 -4.28 5.67
N LYS A 59 -6.34 -4.18 4.54
CA LYS A 59 -4.99 -3.61 4.48
C LYS A 59 -4.97 -2.18 5.04
N GLY A 60 -5.90 -1.32 4.60
CA GLY A 60 -6.00 0.06 5.08
C GLY A 60 -6.21 0.17 6.59
N GLN A 61 -6.89 -0.82 7.19
CA GLN A 61 -7.12 -0.96 8.63
C GLN A 61 -5.95 -1.63 9.39
N GLY A 62 -4.84 -1.95 8.73
CA GLY A 62 -3.70 -2.66 9.33
C GLY A 62 -3.95 -4.16 9.57
N ARG A 63 -5.05 -4.73 9.07
CA ARG A 63 -5.38 -6.16 9.19
C ARG A 63 -4.68 -6.97 8.09
N PHE A 64 -3.34 -6.94 8.09
CA PHE A 64 -2.52 -7.45 6.99
C PHE A 64 -2.63 -8.98 6.81
N GLU A 65 -2.78 -9.77 7.87
CA GLU A 65 -2.99 -11.22 7.80
C GLU A 65 -4.23 -11.56 6.96
N TYR A 66 -5.38 -11.01 7.34
CA TYR A 66 -6.64 -11.24 6.67
C TYR A 66 -6.63 -10.72 5.23
N ALA A 67 -5.98 -9.57 4.99
CA ALA A 67 -5.82 -9.05 3.64
C ALA A 67 -4.99 -10.00 2.76
N CYS A 68 -3.89 -10.55 3.28
CA CYS A 68 -3.07 -11.55 2.58
C CYS A 68 -3.86 -12.82 2.25
N GLU A 69 -4.64 -13.34 3.20
CA GLU A 69 -5.51 -14.52 2.96
C GLU A 69 -6.50 -14.25 1.81
N ILE A 70 -7.16 -13.10 1.84
CA ILE A 70 -8.11 -12.71 0.78
C ILE A 70 -7.44 -12.62 -0.59
N TYR A 71 -6.29 -11.96 -0.69
CA TYR A 71 -5.59 -11.86 -1.97
C TYR A 71 -5.05 -13.20 -2.44
N ASN A 72 -4.58 -14.07 -1.54
CA ASN A 72 -4.15 -15.42 -1.90
C ASN A 72 -5.32 -16.26 -2.45
N LYS A 73 -6.50 -16.22 -1.82
CA LYS A 73 -7.72 -16.86 -2.33
C LYS A 73 -8.07 -16.35 -3.74
N CYS A 74 -8.01 -15.03 -3.96
CA CYS A 74 -8.20 -14.45 -5.31
C CYS A 74 -7.21 -15.01 -6.34
N LEU A 75 -5.93 -15.14 -5.99
CA LEU A 75 -4.89 -15.61 -6.92
C LEU A 75 -5.00 -17.10 -7.25
N GLN A 76 -5.52 -17.91 -6.33
CA GLN A 76 -5.78 -19.33 -6.51
C GLN A 76 -7.03 -19.62 -7.34
N THR A 77 -7.86 -18.61 -7.58
CA THR A 77 -9.13 -18.79 -8.30
C THR A 77 -8.90 -19.07 -9.79
N PRO A 78 -9.54 -20.11 -10.35
CA PRO A 78 -9.49 -20.38 -11.79
C PRO A 78 -10.11 -19.25 -12.62
N ASN A 79 -9.62 -19.06 -13.84
CA ASN A 79 -10.14 -18.10 -14.82
C ASN A 79 -10.10 -16.62 -14.41
N LEU A 80 -9.34 -16.24 -13.38
CA LEU A 80 -9.09 -14.83 -13.10
C LEU A 80 -8.30 -14.21 -14.26
N ARG A 81 -8.82 -13.12 -14.84
CA ARG A 81 -8.18 -12.40 -15.95
C ARG A 81 -6.78 -11.92 -15.56
N ASP A 82 -5.83 -11.98 -16.50
CA ASP A 82 -4.43 -11.67 -16.21
C ASP A 82 -4.19 -10.25 -15.71
N SER A 83 -4.94 -9.27 -16.22
CA SER A 83 -4.91 -7.89 -15.71
C SER A 83 -5.30 -7.82 -14.23
N LYS A 84 -6.35 -8.56 -13.84
CA LYS A 84 -6.81 -8.64 -12.45
C LYS A 84 -5.85 -9.43 -11.58
N LYS A 85 -5.28 -10.54 -12.07
CA LYS A 85 -4.22 -11.30 -11.39
C LYS A 85 -3.03 -10.40 -11.06
N ARG A 86 -2.55 -9.61 -12.02
CA ARG A 86 -1.43 -8.67 -11.80
C ARG A 86 -1.77 -7.62 -10.75
N LEU A 87 -2.98 -7.06 -10.79
CA LEU A 87 -3.44 -6.09 -9.78
C LEU A 87 -3.51 -6.71 -8.38
N VAL A 88 -4.13 -7.89 -8.25
CA VAL A 88 -4.20 -8.61 -6.97
C VAL A 88 -2.81 -8.97 -6.47
N LEU A 89 -1.93 -9.44 -7.36
CA LEU A 89 -0.55 -9.79 -7.03
C LEU A 89 0.21 -8.58 -6.50
N SER A 90 0.14 -7.43 -7.15
CA SER A 90 0.77 -6.19 -6.67
C SER A 90 0.34 -5.87 -5.24
N HIS A 91 -0.97 -5.91 -4.96
CA HIS A 91 -1.50 -5.63 -3.62
C HIS A 91 -1.11 -6.71 -2.60
N PHE A 92 -1.06 -7.96 -3.01
CA PHE A 92 -0.63 -9.08 -2.18
C PHE A 92 0.83 -8.91 -1.76
N VAL A 93 1.73 -8.60 -2.70
CA VAL A 93 3.16 -8.35 -2.42
C VAL A 93 3.31 -7.22 -1.41
N ASP A 94 2.63 -6.11 -1.63
CA ASP A 94 2.73 -4.95 -0.74
C ASP A 94 2.22 -5.25 0.67
N THR A 95 1.09 -5.94 0.79
CA THR A 95 0.50 -6.34 2.08
C THR A 95 1.40 -7.35 2.79
N TYR A 96 2.00 -8.25 2.03
CA TYR A 96 2.91 -9.26 2.56
C TYR A 96 4.20 -8.65 3.10
N VAL A 97 4.77 -7.64 2.43
CA VAL A 97 5.97 -6.92 2.92
C VAL A 97 5.69 -6.31 4.30
N GLU A 98 4.54 -5.66 4.48
CA GLU A 98 4.12 -5.12 5.78
C GLU A 98 3.97 -6.23 6.83
N LEU A 99 3.24 -7.30 6.49
CA LEU A 99 3.03 -8.43 7.39
C LEU A 99 4.34 -9.10 7.83
N HIS A 100 5.25 -9.34 6.88
CA HIS A 100 6.55 -9.92 7.16
C HIS A 100 7.37 -9.01 8.09
N TYR A 101 7.35 -7.70 7.85
CA TYR A 101 8.03 -6.73 8.71
C TYR A 101 7.50 -6.78 10.15
N LEU A 102 6.18 -6.70 10.32
CA LEU A 102 5.54 -6.77 11.64
C LEU A 102 5.87 -8.07 12.38
N ARG A 103 5.89 -9.20 11.68
CA ARG A 103 6.25 -10.50 12.27
C ARG A 103 7.70 -10.61 12.69
N ARG A 104 8.63 -10.01 11.95
CA ARG A 104 10.04 -9.99 12.35
C ARG A 104 10.24 -9.19 13.65
N ASN A 105 9.41 -8.17 13.86
CA ASN A 105 9.48 -7.29 15.02
C ASN A 105 8.55 -7.73 16.17
N SER A 106 7.78 -8.82 16.02
CA SER A 106 6.85 -9.34 17.04
C SER A 106 7.12 -10.81 17.36
N THR A 107 6.88 -11.22 18.62
CA THR A 107 6.93 -12.63 19.07
C THR A 107 5.64 -13.37 18.73
N HIS A 108 5.17 -13.31 17.48
CA HIS A 108 3.88 -13.89 17.07
C HIS A 108 3.97 -15.30 16.46
N PRO A 109 2.89 -16.11 16.52
CA PRO A 109 2.95 -17.58 16.45
C PRO A 109 3.12 -18.14 15.02
N PRO A 110 3.50 -19.43 14.89
CA PRO A 110 4.03 -20.06 13.66
C PRO A 110 2.99 -20.40 12.58
N HIS A 111 1.72 -20.01 12.72
CA HIS A 111 0.63 -20.52 11.84
C HIS A 111 0.62 -19.97 10.40
N ALA A 112 1.69 -19.28 9.99
CA ALA A 112 1.74 -18.58 8.71
C ALA A 112 3.03 -18.77 7.92
N GLU A 113 3.86 -19.76 8.30
CA GLU A 113 5.02 -20.20 7.52
C GLU A 113 4.64 -20.67 6.10
N ASN A 114 3.45 -21.26 5.93
CA ASN A 114 2.96 -21.69 4.61
C ASN A 114 2.62 -20.51 3.68
N LEU A 115 2.08 -19.41 4.24
CA LEU A 115 1.85 -18.17 3.49
C LEU A 115 3.18 -17.48 3.16
N LEU A 116 4.16 -17.59 4.07
CA LEU A 116 5.53 -17.12 3.86
C LEU A 116 6.21 -17.83 2.70
N ASP A 117 6.12 -19.16 2.60
CA ASP A 117 6.73 -19.90 1.49
C ASP A 117 6.02 -19.62 0.14
N THR A 118 4.69 -19.54 0.14
CA THR A 118 3.90 -19.25 -1.08
C THR A 118 4.15 -17.83 -1.58
N ALA A 119 4.03 -16.84 -0.70
CA ALA A 119 4.29 -15.46 -1.04
C ALA A 119 5.76 -15.25 -1.39
N SER A 120 6.69 -15.85 -0.63
CA SER A 120 8.11 -15.77 -0.97
C SER A 120 8.40 -16.42 -2.31
N LYS A 121 7.76 -17.52 -2.74
CA LYS A 121 7.94 -18.09 -4.08
C LYS A 121 7.39 -17.19 -5.19
N MET A 122 6.20 -16.62 -5.00
CA MET A 122 5.57 -15.71 -5.97
C MET A 122 6.33 -14.39 -6.08
N ILE A 123 6.66 -13.80 -4.93
CA ILE A 123 7.47 -12.61 -4.79
C ILE A 123 8.86 -12.89 -5.30
N LYS A 124 9.52 -13.99 -4.94
CA LYS A 124 10.86 -14.32 -5.43
C LYS A 124 10.85 -14.52 -6.93
N THR A 125 9.83 -15.10 -7.55
CA THR A 125 9.74 -15.23 -9.02
C THR A 125 9.59 -13.87 -9.71
N GLU A 126 8.77 -12.97 -9.15
CA GLU A 126 8.56 -11.63 -9.72
C GLU A 126 9.69 -10.65 -9.36
N ILE A 127 10.27 -10.80 -8.18
CA ILE A 127 11.48 -10.15 -7.73
C ILE A 127 12.68 -10.69 -8.51
N GLU A 128 12.83 -11.97 -8.84
CA GLU A 128 13.94 -12.48 -9.69
C GLU A 128 13.79 -11.98 -11.13
N ARG A 129 12.56 -11.84 -11.63
CA ARG A 129 12.27 -11.10 -12.87
C ARG A 129 12.71 -9.63 -12.78
N LEU A 130 12.60 -9.01 -11.62
CA LEU A 130 13.03 -7.62 -11.37
C LEU A 130 14.48 -7.49 -10.84
N ARG A 131 15.11 -8.57 -10.35
CA ARG A 131 16.38 -8.58 -9.58
C ARG A 131 17.55 -9.20 -10.35
N ILE A 132 17.80 -8.71 -11.55
CA ILE A 132 19.17 -8.74 -12.09
C ILE A 132 19.95 -7.52 -11.55
N ARG A 133 20.59 -7.78 -10.40
CA ARG A 133 21.83 -7.26 -9.77
C ARG A 133 22.19 -5.77 -9.77
N ARG A 134 22.34 -5.20 -8.55
CA ARG A 134 23.38 -4.27 -8.00
C ARG A 134 23.86 -3.01 -8.77
N ASN A 135 23.47 -2.81 -10.04
CA ASN A 135 23.43 -1.54 -10.78
C ASN A 135 21.99 -0.98 -10.82
N GLN A 136 21.19 -1.37 -9.83
CA GLN A 136 19.72 -1.33 -9.89
C GLN A 136 19.11 -0.01 -9.50
N PHE A 137 19.83 0.91 -8.84
CA PHE A 137 19.28 2.24 -8.61
C PHE A 137 19.10 2.98 -9.92
N VAL A 138 20.06 2.90 -10.85
CA VAL A 138 19.92 3.51 -12.19
C VAL A 138 18.78 2.87 -12.98
N ALA A 139 18.65 1.53 -12.96
CA ALA A 139 17.57 0.84 -13.66
C ALA A 139 16.19 1.11 -13.03
N ALA A 140 16.10 1.10 -11.71
CA ALA A 140 14.88 1.40 -10.97
C ALA A 140 14.48 2.87 -11.13
N GLU A 141 15.44 3.78 -11.06
CA GLU A 141 15.24 5.21 -11.30
C GLU A 141 14.72 5.45 -12.71
N ARG A 142 15.33 4.82 -13.73
CA ARG A 142 14.82 4.89 -15.12
C ARG A 142 13.37 4.43 -15.21
N ILE A 143 13.04 3.26 -14.64
CA ILE A 143 11.67 2.73 -14.63
C ILE A 143 10.71 3.67 -13.89
N LEU A 144 11.12 4.20 -12.74
CA LEU A 144 10.29 5.10 -11.94
C LEU A 144 10.06 6.44 -12.66
N ARG A 145 11.06 6.97 -13.37
CA ARG A 145 10.92 8.16 -14.21
C ARG A 145 9.98 7.90 -15.39
N GLU A 146 10.10 6.74 -16.05
CA GLU A 146 9.19 6.32 -17.13
C GLU A 146 7.75 6.15 -16.63
N VAL A 147 7.55 5.50 -15.49
CA VAL A 147 6.23 5.36 -14.87
C VAL A 147 5.64 6.72 -14.47
N SER A 148 6.47 7.61 -13.93
CA SER A 148 6.04 8.97 -13.56
C SER A 148 5.61 9.77 -14.79
N SER A 149 6.37 9.71 -15.89
CA SER A 149 6.00 10.40 -17.12
C SER A 149 4.72 9.84 -17.74
N ILE A 150 4.48 8.53 -17.66
CA ILE A 150 3.19 7.94 -18.05
C ILE A 150 2.05 8.57 -17.23
N TYR A 151 2.19 8.64 -15.90
CA TYR A 151 1.15 9.24 -15.04
C TYR A 151 0.91 10.73 -15.33
N GLU A 152 1.95 11.50 -15.66
CA GLU A 152 1.82 12.91 -16.06
C GLU A 152 1.00 13.11 -17.33
N THR A 153 1.00 12.13 -18.23
CA THR A 153 0.25 12.18 -19.51
C THR A 153 -1.21 11.74 -19.39
N LEU A 154 -1.63 11.16 -18.25
CA LEU A 154 -3.01 10.73 -18.06
C LEU A 154 -3.93 11.94 -17.88
N ALA A 155 -4.93 12.07 -18.76
CA ALA A 155 -5.92 13.14 -18.68
C ALA A 155 -6.79 13.06 -17.41
N GLU A 156 -7.25 11.85 -17.08
CA GLU A 156 -8.11 11.59 -15.93
C GLU A 156 -7.62 10.33 -15.18
N PRO A 157 -6.53 10.44 -14.38
CA PRO A 157 -6.02 9.30 -13.63
C PRO A 157 -7.05 8.82 -12.61
N ASP A 158 -7.24 7.51 -12.53
CA ASP A 158 -8.12 6.92 -11.52
C ASP A 158 -7.47 6.92 -10.12
N ILE A 159 -8.15 6.39 -9.11
CA ILE A 159 -7.62 6.35 -7.74
C ILE A 159 -6.32 5.53 -7.65
N ILE A 160 -6.21 4.44 -8.40
CA ILE A 160 -5.00 3.60 -8.41
C ILE A 160 -3.85 4.34 -9.07
N ASP A 161 -4.11 5.01 -10.21
CA ASP A 161 -3.10 5.79 -10.93
C ASP A 161 -2.55 6.93 -10.06
N ARG A 162 -3.43 7.67 -9.38
CA ARG A 162 -3.05 8.78 -8.48
C ARG A 162 -2.16 8.30 -7.34
N LEU A 163 -2.53 7.20 -6.68
CA LEU A 163 -1.72 6.63 -5.60
C LEU A 163 -0.40 6.05 -6.13
N GLY A 164 -0.42 5.43 -7.31
CA GLY A 164 0.78 4.94 -8.01
C GLY A 164 1.75 6.07 -8.33
N HIS A 165 1.23 7.22 -8.76
CA HIS A 165 2.02 8.40 -9.09
C HIS A 165 2.72 8.99 -7.85
N ILE A 166 1.98 9.18 -6.76
CA ILE A 166 2.57 9.61 -5.48
C ILE A 166 3.66 8.62 -5.03
N ARG A 167 3.37 7.32 -5.10
CA ARG A 167 4.32 6.26 -4.72
C ARG A 167 5.58 6.27 -5.59
N ALA A 168 5.47 6.55 -6.88
CA ALA A 168 6.62 6.62 -7.78
C ALA A 168 7.58 7.75 -7.36
N TYR A 169 7.06 8.93 -7.01
CA TYR A 169 7.85 10.04 -6.49
C TYR A 169 8.47 9.73 -5.13
N MET A 170 7.72 9.11 -4.22
CA MET A 170 8.29 8.65 -2.94
C MET A 170 9.43 7.66 -3.14
N ALA A 171 9.29 6.74 -4.11
CA ALA A 171 10.33 5.77 -4.44
C ALA A 171 11.56 6.44 -5.06
N LEU A 172 11.37 7.39 -5.99
CA LEU A 172 12.46 8.21 -6.56
C LEU A 172 13.22 8.92 -5.45
N ALA A 173 12.51 9.63 -4.57
CA ALA A 173 13.11 10.38 -3.47
C ALA A 173 14.02 9.51 -2.57
N ARG A 174 13.66 8.25 -2.36
CA ARG A 174 14.44 7.32 -1.52
C ARG A 174 15.69 6.76 -2.20
N ILE A 175 15.73 6.71 -3.52
CA ILE A 175 16.86 6.14 -4.27
C ILE A 175 17.76 7.19 -4.91
N SER A 176 17.29 8.43 -5.00
CA SER A 176 18.02 9.54 -5.58
C SER A 176 19.05 10.14 -4.61
N PRO A 177 20.06 10.85 -5.13
CA PRO A 177 20.96 11.67 -4.33
C PRO A 177 20.21 12.70 -3.48
N LEU A 178 20.84 13.17 -2.39
CA LEU A 178 20.20 14.07 -1.42
C LEU A 178 19.70 15.37 -2.05
N GLU A 179 20.44 15.87 -3.04
CA GLU A 179 20.17 17.11 -3.76
C GLU A 179 18.88 17.05 -4.59
N GLU A 180 18.52 15.85 -5.07
CA GLU A 180 17.27 15.62 -5.81
C GLU A 180 16.14 15.11 -4.92
N ALA A 181 16.48 14.38 -3.84
CA ALA A 181 15.52 13.70 -2.97
C ALA A 181 14.46 14.66 -2.41
N GLU A 182 14.86 15.86 -1.98
CA GLU A 182 13.92 16.86 -1.47
C GLU A 182 12.87 17.25 -2.52
N SER A 183 13.30 17.50 -3.76
CA SER A 183 12.39 17.85 -4.86
C SER A 183 11.36 16.75 -5.10
N TYR A 184 11.76 15.48 -5.09
CA TYR A 184 10.83 14.36 -5.26
C TYR A 184 9.83 14.24 -4.10
N TRP A 185 10.25 14.47 -2.86
CA TRP A 185 9.33 14.50 -1.73
C TRP A 185 8.32 15.65 -1.82
N LEU A 186 8.76 16.84 -2.21
CA LEU A 186 7.89 18.00 -2.42
C LEU A 186 6.91 17.77 -3.56
N ASN A 187 7.34 17.11 -4.64
CA ASN A 187 6.46 16.70 -5.73
C ASN A 187 5.41 15.68 -5.27
N ALA A 188 5.79 14.69 -4.45
CA ALA A 188 4.83 13.75 -3.86
C ALA A 188 3.76 14.46 -3.02
N LEU A 189 4.14 15.46 -2.21
CA LEU A 189 3.18 16.29 -1.46
C LEU A 189 2.29 17.14 -2.37
N SER A 190 2.86 17.72 -3.42
CA SER A 190 2.12 18.50 -4.42
C SER A 190 1.06 17.66 -5.11
N LEU A 191 1.42 16.43 -5.51
CA LEU A 191 0.49 15.45 -6.07
C LEU A 191 -0.59 15.03 -5.06
N GLY A 192 -0.23 14.83 -3.79
CA GLY A 192 -1.20 14.58 -2.71
C GLY A 192 -2.28 15.66 -2.65
N ARG A 193 -1.88 16.94 -2.58
CA ARG A 193 -2.81 18.09 -2.59
C ARG A 193 -3.63 18.18 -3.88
N LYS A 194 -3.01 17.91 -5.03
CA LYS A 194 -3.70 17.93 -6.33
C LYS A 194 -4.77 16.86 -6.43
N TYR A 195 -4.46 15.64 -5.99
CA TYR A 195 -5.34 14.48 -6.16
C TYR A 195 -6.39 14.34 -5.06
N TYR A 196 -6.08 14.81 -3.85
CA TYR A 196 -6.90 14.69 -2.66
C TYR A 196 -6.90 16.01 -1.85
N PRO A 197 -7.46 17.11 -2.40
CA PRO A 197 -7.41 18.44 -1.77
C PRO A 197 -8.15 18.53 -0.42
N LEU A 198 -8.96 17.52 -0.08
CA LEU A 198 -9.68 17.44 1.20
C LEU A 198 -9.00 16.49 2.20
N GLU A 199 -7.89 15.85 1.82
CA GLU A 199 -7.16 14.86 2.62
C GLU A 199 -5.72 15.31 2.91
N GLU A 200 -5.54 16.58 3.33
CA GLU A 200 -4.21 17.17 3.54
C GLU A 200 -3.45 16.61 4.77
N GLU A 201 -4.14 15.87 5.66
CA GLU A 201 -3.60 15.39 6.95
C GLU A 201 -3.73 13.87 7.12
N VAL A 202 -3.39 13.13 6.06
CA VAL A 202 -3.35 11.66 6.09
C VAL A 202 -1.98 11.12 6.51
N PHE A 203 -1.95 9.88 7.00
CA PHE A 203 -0.75 9.22 7.51
C PHE A 203 0.42 9.20 6.49
N THR A 204 0.13 9.05 5.20
CA THR A 204 1.17 9.15 4.15
C THR A 204 1.85 10.51 4.10
N VAL A 205 1.10 11.60 4.31
CA VAL A 205 1.67 12.96 4.37
C VAL A 205 2.65 13.05 5.54
N ALA A 206 2.30 12.50 6.70
CA ALA A 206 3.22 12.43 7.84
C ALA A 206 4.51 11.68 7.47
N ILE A 207 4.42 10.51 6.84
CA ILE A 207 5.61 9.75 6.37
C ILE A 207 6.48 10.60 5.44
N ILE A 208 5.90 11.28 4.45
CA ILE A 208 6.67 12.14 3.53
C ILE A 208 7.37 13.26 4.30
N HIS A 209 6.70 13.89 5.27
CA HIS A 209 7.31 14.92 6.11
C HIS A 209 8.44 14.39 7.01
N LEU A 210 8.36 13.14 7.50
CA LEU A 210 9.47 12.52 8.22
C LEU A 210 10.69 12.32 7.31
N PHE A 211 10.49 11.88 6.07
CA PHE A 211 11.62 11.77 5.13
C PHE A 211 12.16 13.13 4.70
N LEU A 212 11.32 14.16 4.53
CA LEU A 212 11.79 15.54 4.35
C LEU A 212 12.63 16.02 5.53
N CYS A 213 12.21 15.72 6.77
CA CYS A 213 13.00 16.01 7.96
C CYS A 213 14.39 15.38 7.84
N ILE A 214 14.47 14.09 7.49
CA ILE A 214 15.76 13.39 7.31
C ILE A 214 16.60 14.06 6.24
N THR A 215 16.04 14.31 5.06
CA THR A 215 16.76 14.94 3.94
C THR A 215 17.32 16.30 4.34
N ARG A 216 16.54 17.14 5.01
CA ARG A 216 16.97 18.48 5.45
C ARG A 216 18.02 18.45 6.56
N LEU A 217 17.89 17.55 7.53
CA LEU A 217 18.93 17.33 8.54
C LEU A 217 20.25 16.92 7.88
N GLN A 218 20.22 16.06 6.86
CA GLN A 218 21.42 15.65 6.12
C GLN A 218 22.01 16.79 5.27
N LEU A 219 21.19 17.76 4.86
CA LEU A 219 21.62 18.99 4.18
C LEU A 219 22.03 20.12 5.15
N ASN A 220 22.06 19.85 6.46
CA ASN A 220 22.31 20.83 7.54
C ASN A 220 21.25 21.94 7.67
N ASP A 221 20.05 21.74 7.11
CA ASP A 221 18.89 22.60 7.35
C ASP A 221 18.12 22.13 8.60
N LEU A 222 18.63 22.53 9.77
CA LEU A 222 18.04 22.14 11.05
C LEU A 222 16.63 22.69 11.25
N ASP A 223 16.40 23.94 10.87
CA ASP A 223 15.11 24.62 11.06
C ASP A 223 14.04 24.01 10.15
N GLY A 224 14.34 23.82 8.87
CA GLY A 224 13.42 23.18 7.94
C GLY A 224 13.20 21.70 8.26
N GLY A 225 14.21 21.01 8.80
CA GLY A 225 14.08 19.66 9.34
C GLY A 225 13.13 19.60 10.53
N LYS A 226 13.29 20.51 11.50
CA LYS A 226 12.44 20.61 12.68
C LYS A 226 10.99 20.95 12.32
N ALA A 227 10.77 21.90 11.42
CA ALA A 227 9.43 22.25 10.94
C ALA A 227 8.72 21.06 10.27
N ALA A 228 9.45 20.27 9.47
CA ALA A 228 8.89 19.06 8.85
C ALA A 228 8.54 17.99 9.90
N PHE A 229 9.41 17.79 10.90
CA PHE A 229 9.17 16.86 12.00
C PHE A 229 7.93 17.24 12.82
N ASP A 230 7.81 18.51 13.24
CA ASP A 230 6.70 18.97 14.07
C ASP A 230 5.36 18.86 13.32
N TYR A 231 5.36 19.10 12.00
CA TYR A 231 4.19 18.90 11.17
C TYR A 231 3.79 17.41 11.07
N ALA A 232 4.76 16.51 10.87
CA ALA A 232 4.49 15.07 10.87
C ALA A 232 3.96 14.59 12.24
N ALA A 233 4.55 15.06 13.34
CA ALA A 233 4.12 14.74 14.70
C ALA A 233 2.66 15.16 14.95
N ARG A 234 2.27 16.35 14.49
CA ARG A 234 0.89 16.83 14.58
C ARG A 234 -0.09 15.90 13.86
N ILE A 235 0.22 15.49 12.63
CA ILE A 235 -0.63 14.55 11.88
C ILE A 235 -0.70 13.20 12.60
N CYS A 236 0.44 12.69 13.08
CA CYS A 236 0.46 11.43 13.81
C CYS A 236 -0.40 11.47 15.07
N LEU A 237 -0.51 12.61 15.75
CA LEU A 237 -1.38 12.78 16.93
C LEU A 237 -2.88 12.78 16.59
N THR A 238 -3.27 13.34 15.44
CA THR A 238 -4.68 13.52 15.08
C THR A 238 -5.24 12.39 14.23
N SER A 239 -4.37 11.66 13.53
CA SER A 239 -4.77 10.70 12.50
C SER A 239 -4.25 9.31 12.86
N SER A 240 -5.16 8.33 12.90
CA SER A 240 -4.76 6.92 13.02
C SER A 240 -4.01 6.49 11.75
N PRO A 241 -3.03 5.57 11.86
CA PRO A 241 -2.34 5.02 10.70
C PRO A 241 -3.34 4.39 9.71
N HIS A 242 -3.48 5.01 8.54
CA HIS A 242 -4.23 4.46 7.42
C HIS A 242 -3.25 4.03 6.34
N TYR A 243 -3.13 2.71 6.12
CA TYR A 243 -2.16 2.11 5.22
C TYR A 243 -2.65 2.12 3.75
N LEU A 244 -3.11 3.28 3.31
CA LEU A 244 -3.73 3.50 2.00
C LEU A 244 -2.75 3.23 0.87
N ILE A 245 -1.55 3.81 0.93
CA ILE A 245 -0.48 3.58 -0.06
C ILE A 245 0.21 2.25 0.22
N PRO A 246 0.07 1.24 -0.67
CA PRO A 246 0.81 0.00 -0.55
C PRO A 246 2.34 0.26 -0.56
N GLY A 247 3.10 -0.37 0.32
CA GLY A 247 4.56 -0.18 0.41
C GLY A 247 5.00 1.18 0.99
N ALA A 248 4.11 1.89 1.68
CA ALA A 248 4.44 3.05 2.50
C ALA A 248 3.76 2.96 3.86
N GLY A 249 3.89 1.80 4.52
CA GLY A 249 3.29 1.54 5.81
C GLY A 249 4.29 1.59 6.96
N THR A 250 4.23 0.58 7.83
CA THR A 250 4.83 0.62 9.16
C THR A 250 6.34 0.65 9.09
N TYR A 251 6.93 -0.10 8.16
CA TYR A 251 8.38 -0.19 8.06
C TYR A 251 9.03 1.13 7.63
N LEU A 252 8.40 1.91 6.75
CA LEU A 252 8.92 3.22 6.37
C LEU A 252 8.79 4.22 7.51
N PHE A 253 7.69 4.16 8.23
CA PHE A 253 7.46 5.02 9.38
C PHE A 253 8.49 4.75 10.48
N GLU A 254 8.69 3.48 10.87
CA GLU A 254 9.70 3.08 11.85
C GLU A 254 11.12 3.36 11.35
N GLU A 255 11.44 3.11 10.08
CA GLU A 255 12.73 3.47 9.48
C GLU A 255 12.99 4.98 9.64
N ALA A 256 12.02 5.82 9.27
CA ALA A 256 12.17 7.25 9.34
C ALA A 256 12.31 7.75 10.78
N GLN A 257 11.48 7.24 11.69
CA GLN A 257 11.53 7.59 13.11
C GLN A 257 12.89 7.24 13.73
N ASN A 258 13.38 6.01 13.50
CA ASN A 258 14.68 5.57 14.03
C ASN A 258 15.83 6.41 13.47
N ARG A 259 15.77 6.79 12.18
CA ARG A 259 16.78 7.66 11.57
C ARG A 259 16.76 9.07 12.14
N ILE A 260 15.59 9.67 12.31
CA ILE A 260 15.45 11.01 12.91
C ILE A 260 15.96 11.01 14.35
N GLU A 261 15.62 9.98 15.13
CA GLU A 261 16.11 9.84 16.49
C GLU A 261 17.65 9.73 16.51
N SER A 262 18.24 8.96 15.60
CA SER A 262 19.70 8.86 15.49
C SER A 262 20.38 10.15 15.04
N LEU A 263 19.73 10.96 14.18
CA LEU A 263 20.31 12.17 13.63
C LEU A 263 20.15 13.38 14.55
N ALA A 264 19.03 13.50 15.25
CA ALA A 264 18.66 14.70 16.00
C ALA A 264 18.12 14.42 17.42
N GLY A 265 17.95 13.16 17.81
CA GLY A 265 17.39 12.79 19.12
C GLY A 265 15.88 13.01 19.24
N TRP A 266 15.19 13.35 18.15
CA TRP A 266 13.74 13.62 18.18
C TRP A 266 12.93 12.34 18.09
N ARG A 267 11.85 12.26 18.89
CA ARG A 267 10.94 11.11 18.93
C ARG A 267 9.50 11.56 18.73
N LEU A 268 8.77 10.83 17.90
CA LEU A 268 7.34 11.05 17.73
C LEU A 268 6.58 10.65 19.01
N PRO A 269 5.48 11.35 19.33
CA PRO A 269 4.62 10.97 20.43
C PRO A 269 4.04 9.58 20.17
N ARG A 270 4.05 8.72 21.19
CA ARG A 270 3.41 7.40 21.14
C ARG A 270 1.94 7.57 21.50
N HIS A 271 1.05 6.95 20.74
CA HIS A 271 -0.33 6.72 21.18
C HIS A 271 -0.28 5.67 22.29
N GLU A 272 -0.61 6.08 23.51
CA GLU A 272 -0.89 5.17 24.63
C GLU A 272 -2.28 4.55 24.50
#